data_AF-A0A397UFI8-F1
#
_entry.id   AF-A0A397UFI8-F1
#
_cell.length_a   1.000
_cell.length_b   1.000
_cell.length_c   1.000
_cell.angle_alpha   90.00
_cell.angle_beta   90.00
_cell.angle_gamma   90.00
#
_symmetry.space_group_name_H-M   'P 1'
#
loop_
_entity.id
_entity.type
_entity.pdbx_description
1 polymer ?
#
loop_
_entity_poly.entity_id
_entity_poly.type
_entity_poly.pdbx_seq_one_letter_code
_entity_poly.pdbx_strand_id
1 'polypeptide(L)' 'MSNNTENWINQSIKEGHIQFITYDSFSNVEAIARGAFGEVSKAWWNSAEKYIALKTLYTDPGSKTTDSFEELVNEFDSMV' A
#
# COMPACT_ATOMS: atom_id res chain seq x y z
N MET A 1 4.93 -9.01 21.23
CA MET A 1 4.16 -9.85 20.31
C MET A 1 4.33 -9.27 18.92
N SER A 2 5.33 -9.75 18.19
CA SER A 2 5.66 -9.35 16.83
C SER A 2 5.85 -10.66 16.07
N ASN A 3 4.91 -10.98 15.16
CA ASN A 3 5.15 -11.91 14.04
C ASN A 3 3.89 -12.25 13.23
N ASN A 4 2.67 -11.94 13.68
CA ASN A 4 1.49 -12.48 12.98
C ASN A 4 1.20 -11.77 11.65
N THR A 5 1.26 -10.43 11.62
CA THR A 5 1.00 -9.64 10.40
C THR A 5 2.05 -9.88 9.32
N GLU A 6 3.34 -9.80 9.67
CA GLU A 6 4.42 -10.06 8.71
C GLU A 6 4.38 -11.49 8.16
N ASN A 7 4.10 -12.49 9.02
CA ASN A 7 3.95 -13.87 8.57
C ASN A 7 2.73 -14.04 7.66
N TRP A 8 1.61 -13.38 7.96
CA TRP A 8 0.42 -13.39 7.11
C TRP A 8 0.67 -12.72 5.74
N ILE A 9 1.37 -11.58 5.71
CA ILE A 9 1.75 -10.90 4.46
C ILE A 9 2.66 -11.81 3.63
N ASN A 10 3.71 -12.36 4.24
CA ASN A 10 4.65 -13.23 3.55
C ASN A 10 3.98 -14.50 3.02
N GLN A 11 3.09 -15.11 3.80
CA GLN A 11 2.31 -16.27 3.37
C GLN A 11 1.36 -15.92 2.23
N SER A 12 0.66 -14.78 2.31
CA SER A 12 -0.24 -14.32 1.24
C SER A 12 0.48 -14.02 -0.06
N ILE A 13 1.72 -13.50 0.00
CA ILE A 13 2.60 -13.34 -1.17
C ILE A 13 2.99 -14.72 -1.72
N LYS A 14 3.41 -15.65 -0.86
CA LYS A 14 3.81 -17.01 -1.25
C LYS A 14 2.66 -17.80 -1.89
N GLU A 15 1.44 -17.62 -1.40
CA GLU A 15 0.23 -18.25 -1.93
C GLU A 15 -0.33 -17.54 -3.17
N GLY A 16 0.22 -16.37 -3.55
CA GLY A 16 -0.18 -15.62 -4.73
C GLY A 16 -1.44 -14.78 -4.56
N HIS A 17 -1.92 -14.60 -3.32
CA HIS A 17 -3.03 -13.70 -2.99
C HIS A 17 -2.63 -12.23 -3.09
N ILE A 18 -1.36 -11.90 -2.84
CA ILE A 18 -0.81 -10.56 -2.94
C ILE A 18 0.37 -10.58 -3.91
N GLN A 19 0.35 -9.67 -4.89
CA GLN A 19 1.50 -9.44 -5.76
C GLN A 19 2.39 -8.37 -5.14
N PHE A 20 3.63 -8.74 -4.81
CA PHE A 20 4.64 -7.78 -4.42
C PHE A 20 5.22 -7.08 -5.66
N ILE A 21 5.14 -5.76 -5.69
CA ILE A 21 5.65 -4.91 -6.76
C ILE A 21 6.61 -3.90 -6.13
N THR A 22 7.87 -3.89 -6.56
CA THR A 22 8.85 -2.92 -6.08
C THR A 22 8.47 -1.50 -6.49
N TYR A 23 8.58 -0.53 -5.58
CA TYR A 23 8.20 0.86 -5.83
C TYR A 23 8.95 1.47 -7.03
N ASP A 24 10.22 1.11 -7.24
CA ASP A 24 11.04 1.55 -8.37
C ASP A 24 10.51 1.10 -9.75
N SER A 25 9.51 0.20 -9.79
CA SER A 25 8.84 -0.18 -11.04
C SER A 25 7.90 0.91 -11.57
N PHE A 26 7.60 1.92 -10.76
CA PHE A 26 6.74 3.04 -11.11
C PHE A 26 7.58 4.26 -11.51
N SER A 27 7.11 4.99 -12.53
CA SER A 27 7.72 6.23 -13.01
C SER A 27 6.67 7.34 -13.10
N ASN A 28 7.12 8.58 -13.28
CA ASN A 28 6.24 9.76 -13.37
C ASN A 28 5.23 9.83 -12.22
N VAL A 29 5.68 9.60 -11.00
CA VAL A 29 4.84 9.64 -9.81
C VAL A 29 4.50 11.10 -9.48
N GLU A 30 3.22 11.42 -9.49
CA GLU A 30 2.70 12.77 -9.25
C GLU A 30 1.50 12.70 -8.30
N ALA A 31 1.56 13.42 -7.17
CA ALA A 31 0.46 13.53 -6.23
C ALA A 31 -0.76 14.22 -6.87
N ILE A 32 -1.91 13.56 -6.87
CA ILE A 32 -3.16 14.09 -7.43
C ILE A 32 -4.22 14.39 -6.37
N ALA A 33 -4.12 13.79 -5.18
CA ALA A 33 -5.01 14.07 -4.06
C ALA A 33 -4.31 13.79 -2.72
N ARG A 34 -4.70 14.55 -1.69
CA ARG A 34 -4.28 14.33 -0.29
C ARG A 34 -5.52 14.33 0.60
N GLY A 35 -5.62 13.34 1.46
CA GLY A 35 -6.66 13.20 2.47
C GLY A 35 -6.05 13.11 3.87
N ALA A 36 -6.90 12.93 4.88
CA ALA A 36 -6.45 12.79 6.27
C ALA A 36 -5.58 11.54 6.49
N PHE A 37 -5.82 10.48 5.72
CA PHE A 37 -5.19 9.16 5.90
C PHE A 37 -4.04 8.89 4.93
N GLY A 38 -3.80 9.78 3.96
CA GLY A 38 -2.78 9.52 2.96
C GLY A 38 -2.83 10.42 1.72
N GLU A 39 -1.98 10.05 0.76
CA GLU A 39 -1.85 10.68 -0.55
C GLU A 39 -2.20 9.67 -1.65
N VAL A 40 -2.90 10.14 -2.68
CA VAL A 40 -3.07 9.40 -3.93
C VAL A 40 -2.23 10.07 -5.01
N SER A 41 -1.36 9.28 -5.63
CA SER A 41 -0.48 9.70 -6.70
C SER A 41 -0.81 8.96 -7.99
N LYS A 42 -0.84 9.67 -9.11
CA LYS A 42 -0.83 9.05 -10.43
C LYS A 42 0.60 8.58 -10.72
N ALA A 43 0.75 7.36 -11.22
CA ALA A 43 2.05 6.85 -11.65
C ALA A 43 1.93 6.04 -12.94
N TRP A 44 3.00 6.00 -13.73
CA TRP A 44 3.13 5.08 -14.85
C TRP A 44 3.75 3.76 -14.36
N TRP A 45 3.06 2.65 -14.57
CA TRP A 45 3.59 1.33 -14.27
C TRP A 45 4.23 0.73 -15.51
N ASN A 46 5.57 0.67 -15.52
CA ASN A 46 6.34 0.28 -16.71
C ASN A 46 5.98 -1.13 -17.22
N SER A 47 5.83 -2.10 -16.31
CA SER A 47 5.55 -3.49 -16.68
C SER A 47 4.17 -3.73 -17.28
N ALA A 48 3.20 -2.86 -16.97
CA ALA A 48 1.83 -3.01 -17.43
C ALA A 48 1.40 -1.93 -18.43
N GLU A 49 2.35 -1.06 -18.83
CA GLU A 49 2.18 0.02 -19.80
C GLU A 49 0.92 0.85 -19.59
N LYS A 50 0.64 1.22 -18.34
CA LYS A 50 -0.57 1.97 -17.99
C LYS A 50 -0.34 2.94 -16.83
N TYR A 51 -1.19 3.96 -16.76
CA TYR A 51 -1.31 4.79 -15.57
C TYR A 51 -2.11 4.07 -14.48
N ILE A 52 -1.65 4.20 -13.24
CA ILE A 52 -2.28 3.66 -12.04
C ILE A 52 -2.43 4.76 -10.98
N ALA A 53 -3.29 4.51 -10.00
CA ALA A 53 -3.32 5.27 -8.75
C ALA A 53 -2.51 4.51 -7.69
N LEU A 54 -1.48 5.16 -7.16
CA LEU A 54 -0.73 4.74 -5.98
C LEU A 54 -1.30 5.44 -4.76
N LYS A 55 -1.83 4.67 -3.82
CA LYS A 55 -2.26 5.21 -2.53
C LYS A 55 -1.20 4.95 -1.47
N THR A 56 -0.72 6.00 -0.85
CA THR A 56 0.24 5.95 0.26
C THR A 56 -0.47 6.38 1.53
N LEU A 57 -0.43 5.53 2.55
CA LEU A 57 -1.02 5.84 3.86
C LEU A 57 -0.02 6.56 4.75
N TYR A 58 -0.50 7.52 5.52
CA TYR A 58 0.33 8.18 6.53
C TYR A 58 0.48 7.26 7.73
N THR A 59 1.68 6.74 7.93
CA THR A 59 2.03 5.99 9.14
C THR A 59 2.66 6.94 10.15
N ASP A 60 2.21 6.92 11.39
CA ASP A 60 2.92 7.61 12.47
C ASP A 60 4.32 6.97 12.60
N PRO A 61 5.43 7.74 12.58
CA PRO A 61 6.78 7.18 12.74
C PRO A 61 7.00 6.39 14.04
N GLY A 62 6.10 6.49 15.03
CA GLY A 62 6.07 5.63 16.23
C GLY A 62 5.19 4.38 16.14
N SER A 63 4.44 4.21 15.04
CA SER A 63 3.46 3.14 14.80
C SER A 63 4.13 1.83 14.39
N LYS A 64 3.62 0.70 14.89
CA LYS A 64 4.13 -0.62 14.49
C LYS A 64 3.55 -1.01 13.13
N THR A 65 4.25 -1.87 12.40
CA THR A 65 3.80 -2.41 11.10
C THR A 65 2.41 -3.06 11.15
N THR A 66 2.03 -3.63 12.29
CA THR A 66 0.67 -4.15 12.53
C THR A 66 -0.38 -3.04 12.49
N ASP A 67 -0.10 -1.91 13.13
CA ASP A 67 -1.04 -0.79 13.25
C ASP A 67 -1.26 -0.13 11.86
N SER A 68 -0.21 -0.01 11.05
CA SER A 68 -0.30 0.49 9.67
C SER A 68 -1.14 -0.41 8.74
N PHE A 69 -1.15 -1.73 8.99
CA PHE A 69 -1.97 -2.66 8.22
C PHE A 69 -3.45 -2.61 8.65
N GLU A 70 -3.72 -2.48 9.95
CA GLU A 70 -5.08 -2.27 10.44
C GLU A 70 -5.67 -0.96 9.91
N GLU A 71 -4.89 0.12 9.87
CA GLU A 71 -5.29 1.37 9.22
C GLU A 71 -5.66 1.17 7.75
N LEU A 72 -4.88 0.38 7.00
CA LEU A 72 -5.17 0.05 5.61
C LEU A 72 -6.48 -0.73 5.45
N VAL A 73 -6.74 -1.72 6.30
CA VAL A 73 -7.98 -2.51 6.28
C VAL A 73 -9.18 -1.64 6.64
N ASN A 74 -9.09 -0.87 7.72
CA ASN A 74 -10.16 0.03 8.15
C ASN A 74 -10.52 1.05 7.07
N GLU A 75 -9.52 1.59 6.36
CA GLU A 75 -9.77 2.51 5.27
C GLU A 75 -10.47 1.80 4.10
N PHE A 76 -10.06 0.58 3.76
CA PHE A 76 -10.70 -0.19 2.70
C PHE A 76 -12.17 -0.47 3.03
N ASP A 77 -12.46 -0.89 4.27
CA ASP A 77 -13.83 -1.10 4.76
C ASP A 77 -14.66 0.18 4.74
N SER A 78 -14.04 1.34 4.99
CA SER A 78 -14.74 2.64 4.95
C SER A 78 -15.11 3.11 3.54
N MET A 79 -14.57 2.48 2.49
CA MET A 79 -14.87 2.83 1.09
C MET A 79 -16.07 2.08 0.51
N VAL A 80 -16.58 1.04 1.19
CA VAL A 80 -17.68 0.16 0.73
C VAL A 80 -18.95 0.42 1.55
#